data_AF-A0A2K0TU51-F1
#
_entry.id   AF-A0A2K0TU51-F1
#
_cell.length_a   1.000
_cell.length_b   1.000
_cell.length_c   1.000
_cell.angle_alpha   90.00
_cell.angle_beta   90.00
_cell.angle_gamma   90.00
#
_symmetry.space_group_name_H-M   'P 1'
#
loop_
_entity.id
_entity.type
_entity.pdbx_description
1 polymer ?
#
loop_
_entity_poly.entity_id
_entity_poly.type
_entity_poly.pdbx_seq_one_letter_code
_entity_poly.pdbx_strand_id
1 'polypeptide(L)' 'MSKQVELALVSLMPTYGSDLPASLVESASSLLAQSRHLASTLKAEEEIARLYACAHIACTR' A
#
# COMPACT_ATOMS: atom_id res chain seq x y z
N MET A 1 9.59 -5.63 -6.64
CA MET A 1 8.13 -5.54 -6.41
C MET A 1 7.85 -5.97 -4.98
N SER A 2 7.22 -5.11 -4.19
CA SER A 2 7.09 -5.29 -2.74
C SER A 2 5.96 -6.26 -2.43
N LYS A 3 6.26 -7.55 -2.21
CA LYS A 3 5.28 -8.61 -1.86
C LYS A 3 4.32 -8.21 -0.74
N GLN A 4 4.75 -7.34 0.18
CA GLN A 4 3.92 -6.81 1.25
C GLN A 4 2.78 -5.90 0.75
N VAL A 5 3.03 -5.09 -0.28
CA VAL A 5 2.02 -4.21 -0.89
C VAL A 5 0.93 -5.05 -1.55
N GLU A 6 1.31 -6.10 -2.28
CA GLU A 6 0.36 -7.02 -2.89
C GLU A 6 -0.52 -7.70 -1.83
N LEU A 7 0.05 -8.22 -0.75
CA LEU A 7 -0.73 -8.82 0.34
C LEU A 7 -1.73 -7.83 0.96
N ALA A 8 -1.35 -6.57 1.16
CA ALA A 8 -2.25 -5.54 1.66
C ALA A 8 -3.40 -5.26 0.66
N LEU A 9 -3.10 -5.19 -0.63
CA LEU A 9 -4.09 -4.99 -1.69
C LEU A 9 -5.07 -6.17 -1.81
N VAL A 10 -4.57 -7.42 -1.73
CA VAL A 10 -5.44 -8.62 -1.71
C VAL A 10 -6.37 -8.61 -0.50
N SER A 11 -5.88 -8.18 0.67
CA SER A 11 -6.71 -8.05 1.87
C SER A 11 -7.80 -6.99 1.73
N LEU A 12 -7.54 -5.91 0.97
CA LEU A 12 -8.50 -4.84 0.71
C LEU A 12 -9.50 -5.18 -0.40
N MET A 13 -9.09 -6.02 -1.36
CA MET A 13 -9.88 -6.37 -2.53
C MET A 13 -9.88 -7.89 -2.75
N PRO A 14 -10.54 -8.66 -1.86
CA PRO A 14 -10.50 -10.12 -1.91
C PRO A 14 -11.05 -10.69 -3.23
N THR A 15 -11.93 -9.95 -3.92
CA THR A 15 -12.51 -10.34 -5.21
C THR A 15 -11.47 -10.41 -6.34
N TYR A 16 -10.40 -9.62 -6.28
CA TYR A 16 -9.33 -9.65 -7.29
C TYR A 16 -8.33 -10.78 -7.06
N GLY A 17 -8.22 -11.29 -5.82
CA GLY A 17 -7.31 -12.39 -5.49
C GLY A 17 -5.87 -12.10 -5.97
N SER A 18 -5.30 -13.01 -6.77
CA SER A 18 -3.97 -12.86 -7.36
C SER A 18 -3.92 -12.01 -8.63
N ASP A 19 -5.07 -11.59 -9.17
CA ASP A 19 -5.20 -10.91 -10.45
C ASP A 19 -5.24 -9.37 -10.26
N LEU A 20 -4.30 -8.87 -9.46
CA LEU A 20 -4.22 -7.45 -9.15
C LEU A 20 -3.69 -6.66 -10.36
N PRO A 21 -4.33 -5.53 -10.72
CA PRO A 21 -3.81 -4.65 -11.77
C PRO A 21 -2.40 -4.16 -11.42
N ALA A 22 -1.45 -4.31 -12.35
CA ALA A 22 -0.06 -3.87 -12.13
C ALA A 22 0.04 -2.36 -11.81
N SER A 23 -0.81 -1.55 -12.45
CA SER A 23 -0.91 -0.10 -12.20
C SER A 23 -1.30 0.22 -10.75
N LEU A 24 -2.13 -0.60 -10.12
CA LEU A 24 -2.54 -0.43 -8.73
C LEU A 24 -1.38 -0.75 -7.78
N VAL A 25 -0.65 -1.84 -8.04
CA VAL A 25 0.53 -2.23 -7.26
C VAL A 25 1.63 -1.16 -7.36
N GLU A 26 1.84 -0.62 -8.56
CA GLU A 26 2.79 0.46 -8.81
C GLU A 26 2.38 1.75 -8.09
N SER A 27 1.11 2.15 -8.18
CA SER A 27 0.57 3.32 -7.47
C SER A 27 0.72 3.20 -5.96
N ALA A 28 0.31 2.07 -5.36
CA ALA A 28 0.46 1.82 -3.93
C ALA A 28 1.93 1.83 -3.48
N SER A 29 2.84 1.28 -4.30
CA SER A 29 4.28 1.30 -4.04
C SER A 29 4.85 2.72 -4.09
N SER A 30 4.42 3.53 -5.05
CA SER A 30 4.81 4.94 -5.16
C SER A 30 4.32 5.75 -3.96
N LEU A 31 3.07 5.55 -3.52
CA LEU A 31 2.53 6.19 -2.33
C LEU A 31 3.28 5.81 -1.05
N LEU A 32 3.69 4.54 -0.92
CA LEU A 32 4.49 4.10 0.21
C LEU A 32 5.87 4.77 0.25
N ALA A 33 6.54 4.85 -0.91
CA ALA A 33 7.81 5.55 -1.02
C ALA A 33 7.67 7.05 -0.67
N GLN A 34 6.64 7.71 -1.20
CA GLN A 34 6.33 9.11 -0.88
C GLN A 34 6.01 9.30 0.59
N SER A 35 5.20 8.43 1.18
CA SER A 35 4.88 8.45 2.61
C SER A 35 6.15 8.36 3.46
N ARG A 36 7.07 7.42 3.15
CA ARG A 36 8.33 7.27 3.88
C ARG A 36 9.22 8.49 3.79
N HIS A 37 9.23 9.15 2.64
CA HIS A 37 10.00 10.35 2.42
C HIS A 37 9.41 11.57 3.15
N LEU A 38 8.09 11.78 3.06
CA LEU A 38 7.43 12.98 3.60
C LEU A 38 7.08 12.87 5.09
N ALA A 39 6.80 11.65 5.56
CA ALA A 39 6.43 11.34 6.94
C ALA A 39 7.44 10.33 7.52
N SER A 40 8.71 10.72 7.57
CA SER A 40 9.83 9.89 8.05
C SER A 40 9.90 9.78 9.58
N THR A 41 9.10 10.58 10.30
CA THR A 41 9.11 10.71 11.76
C THR A 41 7.92 10.02 12.44
N LEU A 42 7.20 9.14 11.73
CA LEU A 42 6.10 8.35 12.29
C LEU A 42 6.61 7.46 13.43
N LYS A 43 5.83 7.38 14.50
CA LYS A 43 6.09 6.46 15.61
C LYS A 43 5.87 5.01 15.17
N ALA A 44 6.42 4.06 15.91
CA ALA A 44 6.29 2.64 15.58
C ALA A 44 4.81 2.19 15.47
N GLU A 45 3.95 2.74 16.33
CA GLU A 45 2.51 2.47 16.37
C GLU A 45 1.76 3.03 15.15
N GLU A 46 2.34 4.04 14.48
CA GLU A 46 1.77 4.65 13.28
C GLU A 46 2.37 3.99 12.02
N GLU A 47 3.65 3.61 12.07
CA GLU A 47 4.37 2.93 10.98
C GLU A 47 3.70 1.61 10.58
N ILE A 48 3.18 0.87 11.56
CA ILE A 48 2.52 -0.42 11.33
C ILE A 48 1.30 -0.28 10.38
N ALA A 49 0.63 0.87 10.39
CA ALA A 49 -0.53 1.14 9.55
C ALA A 49 -0.16 1.72 8.18
N ARG A 50 1.08 2.23 7.99
CA ARG A 50 1.51 2.96 6.79
C ARG A 50 1.22 2.19 5.51
N LEU A 51 1.60 0.91 5.48
CA LEU A 51 1.42 0.04 4.31
C LEU A 51 -0.06 -0.07 3.92
N TYR A 52 -0.92 -0.35 4.90
CA TYR A 52 -2.35 -0.51 4.68
C TYR A 52 -3.00 0.81 4.25
N ALA A 53 -2.61 1.92 4.86
CA ALA A 53 -3.08 3.25 4.48
C ALA A 53 -2.72 3.59 3.03
N CYS A 54 -1.46 3.37 2.60
CA CYS A 54 -1.05 3.60 1.21
C CYS A 54 -1.79 2.71 0.21
N ALA A 55 -2.01 1.44 0.55
CA ALA A 55 -2.78 0.52 -0.28
C ALA A 55 -4.25 0.96 -0.39
N HIS A 56 -4.88 1.36 0.73
CA HIS A 56 -6.25 1.85 0.75
C HIS A 56 -6.44 3.13 -0.07
N ILE A 57 -5.51 4.08 0.04
CA ILE A 57 -5.50 5.29 -0.79
C ILE A 57 -5.36 4.95 -2.28
N ALA A 58 -4.55 3.95 -2.63
CA ALA A 58 -4.41 3.51 -4.01
C ALA A 58 -5.72 2.92 -4.57
N CYS A 59 -6.49 2.19 -3.77
CA CYS A 59 -7.76 1.59 -4.19
C CYS A 59 -8.93 2.58 -4.31
N THR A 60 -8.87 3.73 -3.62
CA THR A 60 -9.95 4.72 -3.57
C THR A 60 -9.79 5.88 -4.56
N ARG A 61 -8.64 5.94 -5.25
CA ARG A 61 -8.37 6.88 -6.33
C ARG A 61 -8.92 6.39 -7.67
#